data_AF-T1A0N5-F1
#
_entry.id   AF-T1A0N5-F1
#
_cell.length_a   1.000
_cell.length_b   1.000
_cell.length_c   1.000
_cell.angle_alpha   90.00
_cell.angle_beta   90.00
_cell.angle_gamma   90.00
#
_symmetry.space_group_name_H-M   'P 1'
#
loop_
_entity.id
_entity.type
_entity.pdbx_description
1 polymer ?
#
loop_
_entity_poly.entity_id
_entity_poly.type
_entity_poly.pdbx_seq_one_letter_code
_entity_poly.pdbx_strand_id
1 'polypeptide(L)'
;RAIFIGAGSLIMHPACAIPGDAWQDARGMFMAEAAASPAWRMYGEKGLGTHTPYPPVDTMVGSRYAAFRRQPYGHTPAPNWPYFIRFAARVFATGK
;
A
#
# COMPACT_ATOMS: atom_id res chain seq x y z
N ARG A 1 -1.51 -14.31 7.36
CA ARG A 1 -2.50 -13.27 7.79
C ARG A 1 -2.41 -12.11 6.80
N ALA A 2 -3.49 -11.38 6.53
CA ALA A 2 -3.48 -10.33 5.51
C ALA A 2 -2.77 -9.04 5.99
N ILE A 3 -2.12 -8.31 5.08
CA ILE A 3 -1.44 -7.04 5.33
C ILE A 3 -1.89 -5.96 4.33
N PHE A 4 -2.15 -4.75 4.84
CA PHE A 4 -2.41 -3.55 4.04
C PHE A 4 -1.44 -2.46 4.48
N ILE A 5 -0.62 -1.98 3.56
CA ILE A 5 0.34 -0.89 3.80
C ILE A 5 -0.22 0.40 3.20
N GLY A 6 -0.58 1.34 4.08
CA GLY A 6 -1.03 2.68 3.72
C GLY A 6 0.04 3.73 4.00
N ALA A 7 0.29 4.64 3.06
CA ALA A 7 1.24 5.74 3.23
C ALA A 7 0.66 7.10 2.77
N GLY A 8 1.19 8.20 3.30
CA GLY A 8 0.93 9.57 2.83
C GLY A 8 1.98 10.07 1.82
N SER A 9 1.72 11.24 1.22
CA SER A 9 2.66 11.92 0.30
C SER A 9 2.88 13.40 0.61
N LEU A 10 1.86 14.08 1.16
CA LEU A 10 1.70 15.53 1.24
C LEU A 10 2.08 16.27 -0.06
N ILE A 11 1.19 16.21 -1.05
CA ILE A 11 1.36 16.91 -2.33
C ILE A 11 0.81 18.33 -2.17
N MET A 12 1.69 19.30 -1.93
CA MET A 12 1.35 20.73 -1.91
C MET A 12 1.65 21.38 -3.27
N HIS A 13 0.78 22.31 -3.69
CA HIS A 13 0.98 23.17 -4.86
C HIS A 13 1.23 24.63 -4.40
N PRO A 14 2.22 25.35 -4.96
CA PRO A 14 3.24 24.85 -5.89
C PRO A 14 4.19 23.87 -5.20
N ALA A 15 4.86 23.03 -5.97
CA ALA A 15 5.68 21.92 -5.52
C ALA A 15 7.01 22.33 -4.83
N CYS A 16 7.04 23.44 -4.08
CA CYS A 16 8.16 23.82 -3.21
C CYS A 16 8.15 22.98 -1.91
N ALA A 17 8.37 21.68 -2.12
CA ALA A 17 9.09 20.73 -1.31
C ALA A 17 9.29 21.04 0.19
N ILE A 18 8.31 20.65 1.01
CA ILE A 18 8.62 19.89 2.22
C ILE A 18 8.13 18.47 1.93
N PRO A 19 8.96 17.43 2.12
CA PRO A 19 8.52 16.06 1.93
C PRO A 19 7.59 15.67 3.08
N GLY A 20 6.32 16.05 2.99
CA GLY A 20 5.47 16.09 4.19
C GLY A 20 5.15 14.74 4.81
N ASP A 21 5.50 13.63 4.15
CA ASP A 21 5.55 12.31 4.79
C ASP A 21 6.72 11.45 4.30
N ALA A 22 7.81 12.04 3.74
CA ALA A 22 8.93 11.19 3.29
C ALA A 22 9.76 10.63 4.43
N TRP A 23 9.61 11.14 5.65
CA TRP A 23 10.19 10.53 6.84
C TRP A 23 9.77 9.06 6.99
N GLN A 24 8.56 8.71 6.56
CA GLN A 24 8.06 7.34 6.60
C GLN A 24 8.72 6.42 5.55
N ASP A 25 9.41 6.99 4.55
CA ASP A 25 9.91 6.29 3.36
C ASP A 25 8.84 5.38 2.72
N ALA A 26 7.76 5.99 2.22
CA ALA A 26 6.67 5.27 1.55
C ALA A 26 7.15 4.37 0.40
N ARG A 27 8.26 4.75 -0.25
CA ARG A 27 8.89 3.94 -1.32
C ARG A 27 9.60 2.73 -0.73
N GLY A 28 10.37 2.89 0.34
CA GLY A 28 10.99 1.79 1.07
C GLY A 28 9.97 0.81 1.64
N MET A 29 8.84 1.30 2.17
CA MET A 29 7.73 0.45 2.61
C MET A 29 7.15 -0.40 1.48
N PHE A 30 6.94 0.18 0.28
CA PHE A 30 6.54 -0.57 -0.90
C PHE A 30 7.60 -1.62 -1.30
N MET A 31 8.87 -1.21 -1.34
CA MET A 31 9.98 -2.10 -1.69
C MET A 31 10.13 -3.26 -0.70
N ALA A 32 9.91 -3.02 0.59
CA ALA A 32 9.96 -4.04 1.63
C ALA A 32 8.88 -5.12 1.41
N GLU A 33 7.63 -4.72 1.18
CA GLU A 33 6.55 -5.68 0.91
C GLU A 33 6.74 -6.37 -0.45
N ALA A 34 7.27 -5.66 -1.46
CA ALA A 34 7.61 -6.25 -2.75
C ALA A 34 8.69 -7.32 -2.58
N ALA A 35 9.73 -7.06 -1.79
CA ALA A 35 10.78 -8.01 -1.44
C ALA A 35 10.27 -9.18 -0.58
N ALA A 36 9.19 -8.98 0.20
CA ALA A 36 8.54 -10.05 0.96
C ALA A 36 7.68 -11.00 0.10
N SER A 37 7.38 -10.64 -1.15
CA SER A 37 6.54 -11.45 -2.07
C SER A 37 6.95 -12.94 -2.20
N PRO A 38 8.24 -13.34 -2.21
CA PRO A 38 8.62 -14.75 -2.22
C PRO A 38 8.14 -15.55 -1.00
N ALA A 39 8.05 -14.93 0.18
CA ALA A 39 7.58 -15.62 1.39
C ALA A 39 6.09 -16.00 1.30
N TRP A 40 5.28 -15.16 0.64
CA TRP A 40 3.87 -15.43 0.39
C TRP A 40 3.62 -16.70 -0.44
N ARG A 41 4.60 -17.13 -1.26
CA ARG A 41 4.48 -18.33 -2.09
C ARG A 41 4.35 -19.61 -1.26
N MET A 42 4.91 -19.63 -0.05
CA MET A 42 4.76 -20.77 0.88
C MET A 42 3.29 -20.99 1.29
N TYR A 43 2.45 -19.97 1.11
CA TYR A 43 1.01 -19.99 1.39
C TYR A 43 0.15 -19.98 0.12
N GLY A 44 0.74 -20.24 -1.06
CA GLY A 44 0.01 -20.22 -2.34
C GLY A 44 -0.34 -18.82 -2.85
N GLU A 45 0.24 -17.77 -2.27
CA GLU A 45 -0.09 -16.38 -2.56
C GLU A 45 1.04 -15.65 -3.29
N LYS A 46 0.68 -14.56 -3.99
CA LYS A 46 1.63 -13.79 -4.80
C LYS A 46 2.28 -12.61 -4.06
N GLY A 47 1.83 -12.31 -2.85
CA GLY A 47 2.23 -11.09 -2.12
C GLY A 47 1.77 -9.84 -2.87
N LEU A 48 2.62 -8.83 -2.98
CA LEU A 48 2.36 -7.65 -3.82
C LEU A 48 2.33 -7.99 -5.31
N GLY A 49 3.02 -9.06 -5.73
CA GLY A 49 3.02 -9.54 -7.12
C GLY A 49 3.79 -8.65 -8.11
N THR A 50 4.50 -7.63 -7.63
CA THR A 50 5.27 -6.67 -8.44
C THR A 50 6.51 -6.22 -7.66
N HIS A 51 7.64 -6.07 -8.35
CA HIS A 51 8.87 -5.51 -7.79
C HIS A 51 9.04 -4.01 -8.16
N THR A 52 8.44 -3.58 -9.27
CA THR A 52 8.52 -2.24 -9.86
C THR A 52 7.54 -2.14 -11.04
N PRO A 53 7.02 -0.95 -11.40
CA PRO A 53 7.34 0.37 -10.86
C PRO A 53 6.60 0.70 -9.55
N TYR A 54 7.13 1.68 -8.81
CA TYR A 54 6.46 2.28 -7.65
C TYR A 54 5.13 2.91 -8.09
N PRO A 55 3.98 2.54 -7.49
CA PRO A 55 2.68 2.93 -8.02
C PRO A 55 2.43 4.45 -7.92
N PRO A 56 1.69 5.02 -8.89
CA PRO A 56 1.17 6.38 -8.79
C PRO A 56 0.35 6.58 -7.51
N VAL A 57 0.27 7.83 -7.05
CA VAL A 57 -0.60 8.19 -5.92
C VAL A 57 -2.04 7.81 -6.24
N ASP A 58 -2.80 7.44 -5.21
CA ASP A 58 -4.16 6.91 -5.28
C ASP A 58 -4.35 5.58 -6.01
N THR A 59 -3.27 4.93 -6.45
CA THR A 59 -3.31 3.57 -7.00
C THR A 59 -3.10 2.53 -5.90
N MET A 60 -4.08 1.63 -5.72
CA MET A 60 -3.92 0.45 -4.87
C MET A 60 -3.39 -0.72 -5.72
N VAL A 61 -2.33 -1.37 -5.25
CA VAL A 61 -1.73 -2.55 -5.88
C VAL A 61 -1.66 -3.72 -4.91
N GLY A 62 -1.57 -4.94 -5.44
CA GLY A 62 -1.41 -6.16 -4.65
C GLY A 62 -2.41 -7.26 -4.99
N SER A 63 -2.52 -8.22 -4.07
CA SER A 63 -3.34 -9.43 -4.19
C SER A 63 -4.42 -9.46 -3.09
N ARG A 64 -4.98 -10.65 -2.81
CA ARG A 64 -6.02 -10.82 -1.80
C ARG A 64 -5.51 -10.53 -0.39
N TYR A 65 -4.29 -10.94 -0.06
CA TYR A 65 -3.77 -10.89 1.31
C TYR A 65 -2.62 -9.89 1.51
N ALA A 66 -2.12 -9.25 0.46
CA ALA A 66 -1.10 -8.21 0.57
C ALA A 66 -1.45 -7.06 -0.36
N ALA A 67 -1.48 -5.82 0.16
CA ALA A 67 -1.79 -4.63 -0.62
C ALA A 67 -0.97 -3.42 -0.17
N PHE A 68 -0.69 -2.52 -1.13
CA PHE A 68 -0.08 -1.21 -0.88
C PHE A 68 -0.92 -0.12 -1.54
N ARG A 69 -1.09 1.01 -0.85
CA ARG A 69 -1.66 2.24 -1.42
C ARG A 69 -1.06 3.46 -0.74
N ARG A 70 -0.83 4.51 -1.54
CA ARG A 70 -0.42 5.82 -1.05
C ARG A 70 -1.45 6.89 -1.41
N GLN A 71 -1.74 7.77 -0.46
CA GLN A 71 -2.68 8.88 -0.59
C GLN A 71 -1.96 10.25 -0.78
N PRO A 72 -2.63 11.30 -1.30
CA PRO A 72 -1.98 12.57 -1.67
C PRO A 72 -1.75 13.55 -0.49
N TYR A 73 -2.42 13.36 0.63
CA TYR A 73 -2.29 14.11 1.88
C TYR A 73 -1.11 13.64 2.73
N GLY A 74 -0.86 14.30 3.87
CA GLY A 74 0.30 14.03 4.73
C GLY A 74 0.14 12.81 5.64
N HIS A 75 0.77 12.90 6.82
CA HIS A 75 0.85 11.84 7.82
C HIS A 75 -0.50 11.55 8.49
N THR A 76 -1.42 10.92 7.74
CA THR A 76 -2.76 10.57 8.20
C THR A 76 -3.25 9.27 7.57
N PRO A 77 -3.94 8.40 8.33
CA PRO A 77 -4.57 7.20 7.79
C PRO A 77 -5.91 7.48 7.09
N ALA A 78 -6.53 8.65 7.32
CA ALA A 78 -7.92 8.95 6.93
C ALA A 78 -8.26 8.55 5.47
N PRO A 79 -7.47 8.95 4.45
CA PRO A 79 -7.82 8.67 3.05
C PRO A 79 -7.61 7.20 2.63
N ASN A 80 -6.94 6.38 3.45
CA ASN A 80 -6.75 4.96 3.19
C ASN A 80 -7.86 4.10 3.80
N TRP A 81 -8.64 4.59 4.76
CA TRP A 81 -9.71 3.81 5.40
C TRP A 81 -10.70 3.17 4.42
N PRO A 82 -11.24 3.89 3.40
CA PRO A 82 -12.16 3.27 2.44
C PRO A 82 -11.54 2.10 1.66
N TYR A 83 -10.25 2.19 1.34
CA TYR A 83 -9.51 1.14 0.62
C TYR A 83 -9.14 -0.03 1.51
N PHE A 84 -8.76 0.25 2.76
CA PHE A 84 -8.55 -0.77 3.78
C PHE A 84 -9.83 -1.57 4.04
N ILE A 85 -10.99 -0.91 4.18
CA ILE A 85 -12.28 -1.59 4.37
C ILE A 85 -12.59 -2.51 3.18
N ARG A 86 -12.39 -2.05 1.95
CA ARG A 86 -12.55 -2.88 0.73
C ARG A 86 -11.56 -4.04 0.67
N PHE A 87 -10.35 -3.86 1.14
CA PHE A 87 -9.35 -4.92 1.27
C PHE A 87 -9.80 -5.95 2.32
N ALA A 88 -10.12 -5.51 3.52
CA ALA A 88 -10.58 -6.36 4.62
C ALA A 88 -11.84 -7.15 4.24
N ALA A 89 -12.81 -6.52 3.58
CA ALA A 89 -14.01 -7.21 3.09
C ALA A 89 -13.68 -8.38 2.16
N ARG A 90 -12.68 -8.24 1.27
CA ARG A 90 -12.22 -9.34 0.38
C ARG A 90 -11.47 -10.42 1.14
N VAL A 91 -10.70 -10.05 2.16
CA VAL A 91 -10.00 -11.01 3.04
C VAL A 91 -10.99 -11.87 3.81
N PHE A 92 -12.02 -11.23 4.40
CA PHE A 92 -13.01 -11.89 5.27
C PHE A 92 -14.24 -12.43 4.54
N ALA A 93 -14.35 -12.23 3.22
CA ALA A 93 -15.36 -12.90 2.43
C ALA A 93 -15.14 -14.42 2.53
N THR A 94 -15.91 -15.09 3.39
CA THR A 94 -16.10 -16.54 3.37
C THR A 94 -16.77 -16.90 2.06
N GLY A 95 -16.31 -17.97 1.41
CA GLY A 95 -16.95 -18.47 0.20
C GLY A 95 -18.45 -18.66 0.45
N LYS A 96 -19.26 -18.12 -0.47
CA LYS A 96 -20.46 -18.86 -0.83
C LYS A 96 -20.03 -20.08 -1.62
#